data_AF-A0A183NFL4-F1
#
_entry.id   AF-A0A183NFL4-F1
#
_cell.length_a   1.000
_cell.length_b   1.000
_cell.length_c   1.000
_cell.angle_alpha   90.00
_cell.angle_beta   90.00
_cell.angle_gamma   90.00
#
_symmetry.space_group_name_H-M   'P 1'
#
loop_
_entity.id
_entity.type
_entity.pdbx_description
1 polymer ?
#
loop_
_entity_poly.entity_id
_entity_poly.type
_entity_poly.pdbx_seq_one_letter_code
_entity_poly.pdbx_strand_id
1 'polypeptide(L)'
;MSSFSLAWYFIDYKVRVDPPRSYRAWTFRLLFHGLQLAPLVRAADAIYYGIASRQPGLSLRVAAQYTQLMLYEDADCAMLRLIELTAQFVSCVFSWLSLAWSLTYYQTALRSSRIEKGNIQTLGIIFFFFWKAGVLASRLLALGILASVVKGFWFVVALGVHWLLASGWLITRGTTFCSPNSRALGELTFDFVLGAVYCFDVVNIREGRSRMWYGSCYLIFGIENSVFASLWWVTHSLINASLPKSVFKNQPSTWNTVLPPYTLLIIVICSFCMGIVMMIVYYITFHPSGKIEVGYEIPF
;
A
#
# COMPACT_ATOMS: atom_id res chain seq x y z
N MET A 1 16.74 11.06 6.22
CA MET A 1 17.59 10.25 5.31
C MET A 1 18.78 11.04 4.80
N SER A 2 18.57 12.16 4.10
CA SER A 2 19.66 13.04 3.69
C SER A 2 20.53 13.52 4.85
N SER A 3 19.95 13.77 6.04
CA SER A 3 20.70 14.16 7.24
C SER A 3 21.66 13.06 7.74
N PHE A 4 21.29 11.78 7.63
CA PHE A 4 22.18 10.67 8.00
C PHE A 4 23.35 10.55 7.02
N SER A 5 23.06 10.61 5.72
CA SER A 5 24.11 10.60 4.68
C SER A 5 25.05 11.79 4.80
N LEU A 6 24.54 12.99 5.09
CA LEU A 6 25.35 14.19 5.35
C LEU A 6 26.19 14.06 6.62
N ALA A 7 25.63 13.47 7.69
CA ALA A 7 26.38 13.20 8.92
C ALA A 7 27.54 12.24 8.67
N TRP A 8 27.33 11.17 7.90
CA TRP A 8 28.40 10.25 7.49
C TRP A 8 29.46 10.95 6.66
N TYR A 9 29.08 11.76 5.65
CA TYR A 9 30.06 12.56 4.90
C TYR A 9 30.88 13.52 5.77
N PHE A 10 30.26 14.09 6.81
CA PHE A 10 30.96 14.96 7.74
C PHE A 10 31.93 14.18 8.64
N ILE A 11 31.57 12.96 9.03
CA ILE A 11 32.44 12.05 9.77
C ILE A 11 33.63 11.63 8.88
N ASP A 12 33.38 11.25 7.62
CA ASP A 12 34.42 10.84 6.67
C ASP A 12 35.42 11.97 6.39
N TYR A 13 34.91 13.20 6.29
CA TYR A 13 35.73 14.39 6.18
C TYR A 13 36.61 14.61 7.41
N LYS A 14 36.06 14.43 8.63
CA LYS A 14 36.83 14.57 9.88
C LYS A 14 37.92 13.51 10.03
N VAL A 15 37.63 12.27 9.65
CA VAL A 15 38.55 11.13 9.77
C VAL A 15 39.55 11.07 8.60
N ARG A 16 39.41 11.95 7.59
CA ARG A 16 40.26 12.00 6.37
C ARG A 16 40.31 10.66 5.62
N VAL A 17 39.18 9.96 5.61
CA VAL A 17 39.03 8.70 4.87
C VAL A 17 38.99 8.98 3.37
N ASP A 18 38.30 10.06 2.98
CA ASP A 18 38.13 10.48 1.60
C ASP A 18 39.25 11.42 1.12
N PRO A 19 39.68 11.30 -0.16
CA PRO A 19 40.56 12.30 -0.77
C PRO A 19 39.87 13.67 -0.83
N PRO A 20 40.63 14.78 -0.74
CA PRO A 20 40.05 16.12 -0.75
C PRO A 20 39.26 16.37 -2.04
N ARG A 21 37.98 16.70 -1.91
CA ARG A 21 37.06 16.93 -3.04
C ARG A 21 36.89 18.42 -3.33
N SER A 22 36.68 18.75 -4.61
CA SER A 22 36.43 20.12 -5.07
C SER A 22 35.14 20.71 -4.45
N TYR A 23 35.12 22.03 -4.26
CA TYR A 23 33.92 22.77 -3.85
C TYR A 23 32.71 22.46 -4.75
N ARG A 24 32.92 22.31 -6.07
CA ARG A 24 31.85 21.96 -7.03
C ARG A 24 31.24 20.60 -6.72
N ALA A 25 32.05 19.62 -6.35
CA ALA A 25 31.57 18.28 -5.99
C ALA A 25 30.72 18.33 -4.72
N TRP A 26 31.12 19.13 -3.73
CA TRP A 26 30.30 19.36 -2.53
C TRP A 26 28.98 20.05 -2.82
N THR A 27 28.95 21.05 -3.71
CA THR A 27 27.71 21.70 -4.14
C THR A 27 26.76 20.69 -4.80
N PHE A 28 27.25 19.85 -5.71
CA PHE A 28 26.46 18.79 -6.33
C PHE A 28 25.94 17.78 -5.30
N ARG A 29 26.78 17.34 -4.36
CA ARG A 29 26.35 16.42 -3.30
C ARG A 29 25.23 17.05 -2.45
N LEU A 30 25.41 18.29 -2.00
CA LEU A 30 24.41 19.00 -1.19
C LEU A 30 23.07 19.16 -1.95
N LEU A 31 23.13 19.48 -3.24
CA LEU A 31 21.94 19.57 -4.10
C LEU A 31 21.17 18.23 -4.13
N PHE A 32 21.85 17.13 -4.43
CA PHE A 32 21.21 15.81 -4.48
C PHE A 32 20.73 15.33 -3.11
N HIS A 33 21.40 15.71 -2.02
CA HIS A 33 20.88 15.47 -0.67
C HIS A 33 19.61 16.28 -0.39
N GLY A 34 19.55 17.53 -0.84
CA GLY A 34 18.35 18.36 -0.78
C GLY A 34 17.17 17.75 -1.55
N LEU A 35 17.45 17.13 -2.69
CA LEU A 35 16.47 16.39 -3.50
C LEU A 35 16.12 15.00 -2.96
N GLN A 36 16.62 14.61 -1.78
CA GLN A 36 16.47 13.27 -1.19
C GLN A 36 17.06 12.12 -2.05
N LEU A 37 17.96 12.44 -2.97
CA LEU A 37 18.65 11.51 -3.86
C LEU A 37 20.04 11.10 -3.34
N ALA A 38 20.22 11.07 -2.02
CA ALA A 38 21.48 10.72 -1.38
C ALA A 38 22.04 9.33 -1.79
N PRO A 39 21.21 8.26 -1.92
CA PRO A 39 21.69 6.96 -2.39
C PRO A 39 22.25 6.99 -3.82
N LEU A 40 21.74 7.87 -4.70
CA LEU A 40 22.25 7.99 -6.08
C LEU A 40 23.66 8.56 -6.11
N VAL A 41 23.94 9.54 -5.25
CA VAL A 41 25.28 10.14 -5.10
C VAL A 41 26.27 9.08 -4.63
N ARG A 42 25.92 8.37 -3.54
CA ARG A 42 26.74 7.29 -2.95
C ARG A 42 27.02 6.17 -3.96
N ALA A 43 26.01 5.77 -4.74
CA ALA A 43 26.18 4.79 -5.82
C ALA A 43 27.09 5.29 -6.94
N ALA A 44 26.99 6.56 -7.34
CA ALA A 44 27.88 7.15 -8.34
C ALA A 44 29.33 7.21 -7.85
N ASP A 45 29.54 7.52 -6.57
CA ASP A 45 30.86 7.53 -5.93
C ASP A 45 31.47 6.12 -5.84
N ALA A 46 30.67 5.10 -5.49
CA ALA A 46 31.10 3.70 -5.53
C ALA A 46 31.55 3.28 -6.94
N ILE A 47 30.77 3.63 -7.98
CA ILE A 47 31.13 3.36 -9.38
C ILE A 47 32.44 4.08 -9.75
N TYR A 48 32.59 5.35 -9.37
CA TYR A 48 33.80 6.11 -9.62
C TYR A 48 35.02 5.45 -8.99
N TYR A 49 34.96 5.08 -7.70
CA TYR A 49 36.05 4.40 -7.01
C TYR A 49 36.34 3.01 -7.60
N GLY A 50 35.31 2.29 -8.06
CA GLY A 50 35.47 1.01 -8.75
C GLY A 50 36.15 1.12 -10.12
N ILE A 51 35.96 2.24 -10.83
CA ILE A 51 36.68 2.53 -12.08
C ILE A 51 38.11 2.98 -11.77
N ALA A 52 38.29 3.87 -10.78
CA ALA A 52 39.59 4.40 -10.38
C ALA A 52 40.55 3.30 -9.89
N SER A 53 40.04 2.28 -9.19
CA SER A 53 40.86 1.15 -8.71
C SER A 53 41.47 0.30 -9.83
N ARG A 54 40.92 0.37 -11.05
CA ARG A 54 41.32 -0.43 -12.22
C ARG A 54 42.21 0.33 -13.21
N GLN A 55 42.58 1.56 -12.89
CA GLN A 55 43.42 2.35 -13.80
C GLN A 55 44.82 1.73 -13.95
N PRO A 56 45.40 1.73 -15.16
CA PRO A 56 46.73 1.19 -15.39
C PRO A 56 47.80 2.05 -14.70
N GLY A 57 48.83 1.41 -14.16
CA GLY A 57 49.96 2.10 -13.52
C GLY A 57 49.80 2.40 -12.02
N LEU A 58 48.68 2.00 -11.39
CA LEU A 58 48.54 2.10 -9.93
C LEU A 58 49.33 1.01 -9.20
N SER A 59 49.89 1.38 -8.03
CA SER A 59 50.42 0.38 -7.10
C SER A 59 49.30 -0.43 -6.46
N LEU A 60 49.57 -1.69 -6.10
CA LEU A 60 48.61 -2.59 -5.47
C LEU A 60 47.96 -1.98 -4.21
N ARG A 61 48.72 -1.22 -3.42
CA ARG A 61 48.22 -0.57 -2.21
C ARG A 61 47.16 0.49 -2.51
N VAL A 62 47.38 1.32 -3.54
CA VAL A 62 46.44 2.39 -3.91
C VAL A 62 45.19 1.79 -4.57
N ALA A 63 45.34 0.76 -5.40
CA ALA A 63 44.21 0.02 -5.96
C ALA A 63 43.35 -0.64 -4.86
N ALA A 64 43.98 -1.20 -3.82
CA ALA A 64 43.28 -1.76 -2.66
C ALA A 64 42.52 -0.68 -1.86
N GLN A 65 43.11 0.50 -1.66
CA GLN A 65 42.43 1.63 -1.00
C GLN A 65 41.18 2.09 -1.75
N TYR A 66 41.24 2.25 -3.08
CA TYR A 66 40.05 2.61 -3.87
C TYR A 66 38.98 1.51 -3.83
N THR A 67 39.39 0.25 -3.80
CA THR A 67 38.45 -0.87 -3.65
C THR A 67 37.75 -0.85 -2.29
N GLN A 68 38.46 -0.51 -1.21
CA GLN A 68 37.85 -0.33 0.11
C GLN A 68 36.85 0.83 0.12
N LEU A 69 37.22 1.98 -0.45
CA LEU A 69 36.32 3.14 -0.55
C LEU A 69 35.05 2.82 -1.35
N MET A 70 35.17 2.07 -2.45
CA MET A 70 34.03 1.57 -3.20
C MET A 70 33.10 0.72 -2.32
N LEU A 71 33.65 -0.20 -1.53
CA LEU A 71 32.86 -1.07 -0.66
C LEU A 71 32.17 -0.28 0.47
N TYR A 72 32.83 0.74 1.02
CA TYR A 72 32.23 1.62 2.03
C TYR A 72 31.05 2.41 1.45
N GLU A 73 31.23 3.03 0.28
CA GLU A 73 30.15 3.81 -0.35
C GLU A 73 28.96 2.92 -0.78
N ASP A 74 29.22 1.70 -1.23
CA ASP A 74 28.17 0.72 -1.54
C ASP A 74 27.41 0.25 -0.29
N ALA A 75 28.14 -0.02 0.81
CA ALA A 75 27.54 -0.37 2.09
C ALA A 75 26.67 0.76 2.65
N ASP A 76 27.16 2.01 2.63
CA ASP A 76 26.41 3.17 3.08
C ASP A 76 25.17 3.42 2.20
N CYS A 77 25.30 3.25 0.88
CA CYS A 77 24.17 3.31 -0.05
C CYS A 77 23.11 2.25 0.28
N ALA A 78 23.53 1.01 0.54
CA ALA A 78 22.63 -0.08 0.92
C ALA A 78 21.94 0.22 2.26
N MET A 79 22.67 0.72 3.25
CA MET A 79 22.09 1.13 4.54
C MET A 79 21.06 2.25 4.39
N LEU A 80 21.33 3.28 3.59
CA LEU A 80 20.36 4.36 3.34
C LEU A 80 19.07 3.83 2.72
N ARG A 81 19.19 2.93 1.74
CA ARG A 81 18.02 2.28 1.11
C ARG A 81 17.21 1.45 2.11
N LEU A 82 17.86 0.73 3.02
CA LEU A 82 17.17 -0.03 4.07
C LEU A 82 16.38 0.89 5.02
N ILE A 83 16.98 2.00 5.44
CA ILE A 83 16.30 2.98 6.30
C ILE A 83 15.12 3.63 5.54
N GLU A 84 15.31 3.96 4.27
CA GLU A 84 14.26 4.51 3.40
C GLU A 84 13.06 3.55 3.28
N LEU A 85 13.31 2.28 2.95
CA LEU A 85 12.27 1.26 2.85
C LEU A 85 11.53 1.06 4.18
N THR A 86 12.25 1.10 5.30
CA THR A 86 11.66 0.99 6.63
C THR A 86 10.72 2.17 6.92
N ALA A 87 11.16 3.39 6.63
CA ALA A 87 10.35 4.59 6.83
C ALA A 87 9.11 4.61 5.91
N GLN A 88 9.26 4.20 4.65
CA GLN A 88 8.14 4.08 3.70
C GLN A 88 7.12 3.03 4.16
N PHE A 89 7.59 1.87 4.63
CA PHE A 89 6.72 0.83 5.17
C PHE A 89 5.91 1.34 6.37
N VAL A 90 6.59 1.99 7.33
CA VAL A 90 5.92 2.59 8.50
C VAL A 90 4.90 3.64 8.06
N SER A 91 5.26 4.52 7.12
CA SER A 91 4.35 5.54 6.58
C SER A 91 3.11 4.93 5.91
N CYS A 92 3.29 3.87 5.12
CA CYS A 92 2.19 3.14 4.48
C CYS A 92 1.23 2.53 5.51
N VAL A 93 1.76 1.93 6.58
CA VAL A 93 0.95 1.37 7.68
C VAL A 93 0.15 2.45 8.38
N PHE A 94 0.77 3.57 8.75
CA PHE A 94 0.06 4.69 9.40
C PHE A 94 -0.99 5.33 8.48
N SER A 95 -0.71 5.45 7.18
CA SER A 95 -1.67 5.95 6.19
C SER A 95 -2.88 5.03 6.07
N TRP A 96 -2.66 3.71 6.00
CA TRP A 96 -3.75 2.73 6.00
C TRP A 96 -4.59 2.78 7.28
N LEU A 97 -3.96 2.86 8.45
CA LEU A 97 -4.67 3.02 9.73
C LEU A 97 -5.50 4.30 9.77
N SER A 98 -4.94 5.41 9.25
CA SER A 98 -5.64 6.69 9.15
C SER A 98 -6.87 6.63 8.24
N LEU A 99 -6.76 5.98 7.08
CA LEU A 99 -7.89 5.77 6.17
C LEU A 99 -8.98 4.89 6.80
N ALA A 100 -8.60 3.78 7.45
CA ALA A 100 -9.56 2.92 8.15
C ALA A 100 -10.27 3.66 9.30
N TRP A 101 -9.54 4.51 10.02
CA TRP A 101 -10.10 5.35 11.07
C TRP A 101 -11.06 6.40 10.51
N SER A 102 -10.71 7.04 9.39
CA SER A 102 -11.57 8.01 8.70
C SER A 102 -12.90 7.38 8.25
N LEU A 103 -12.87 6.18 7.67
CA LEU A 103 -14.09 5.43 7.29
C LEU A 103 -14.97 5.10 8.49
N THR A 104 -14.36 4.71 9.61
CA THR A 104 -15.06 4.42 10.86
C THR A 104 -15.71 5.67 11.43
N TYR A 105 -14.95 6.76 11.51
CA TYR A 105 -15.43 8.03 12.03
C TYR A 105 -16.55 8.61 11.17
N TYR A 106 -16.42 8.52 9.84
CA TYR A 106 -17.48 8.93 8.90
C TYR A 106 -18.79 8.19 9.19
N GLN A 107 -18.73 6.87 9.40
CA GLN A 107 -19.92 6.05 9.70
C GLN A 107 -20.52 6.36 11.08
N THR A 108 -19.68 6.57 12.09
CA THR A 108 -20.14 7.02 13.41
C THR A 108 -20.80 8.40 13.36
N ALA A 109 -20.22 9.34 12.60
CA ALA A 109 -20.76 10.69 12.41
C ALA A 109 -22.08 10.69 11.63
N LEU A 110 -22.18 9.87 10.57
CA LEU A 110 -23.43 9.68 9.84
C LEU A 110 -24.54 9.16 10.74
N ARG A 111 -24.23 8.22 11.63
CA ARG A 111 -25.22 7.67 12.56
C ARG A 111 -25.61 8.69 13.63
N SER A 112 -24.65 9.43 14.21
CA SER A 112 -24.93 10.41 15.26
C SER A 112 -25.72 11.62 14.75
N SER A 113 -25.63 11.94 13.46
CA SER A 113 -26.45 12.99 12.85
C SER A 113 -27.95 12.67 12.80
N ARG A 114 -28.33 11.40 12.98
CA ARG A 114 -29.73 10.95 12.91
C ARG A 114 -30.30 10.78 14.33
N ILE A 115 -31.21 11.68 14.68
CA ILE A 115 -31.87 11.74 16.01
C ILE A 115 -32.56 10.41 16.37
N GLU A 116 -33.03 9.66 15.37
CA GLU A 116 -33.72 8.37 15.55
C GLU A 116 -32.80 7.20 15.94
N LYS A 117 -31.47 7.39 16.01
CA LYS A 117 -30.52 6.29 16.24
C LYS A 117 -29.74 6.44 17.54
N GLY A 118 -29.76 5.36 18.32
CA GLY A 118 -28.87 5.19 19.47
C GLY A 118 -27.40 5.20 19.06
N ASN A 119 -26.57 5.74 19.97
CA ASN A 119 -25.13 5.81 19.82
C ASN A 119 -24.50 4.40 19.80
N ILE A 120 -23.43 4.22 19.03
CA ILE A 120 -22.70 2.95 18.96
C ILE A 120 -21.90 2.80 20.25
N GLN A 121 -21.90 1.61 20.85
CA GLN A 121 -21.01 1.33 21.98
C GLN A 121 -19.54 1.47 21.56
N THR A 122 -18.68 1.97 22.45
CA THR A 122 -17.24 2.12 22.19
C THR A 122 -16.60 0.84 21.68
N LEU A 123 -17.00 -0.31 22.22
CA LEU A 123 -16.51 -1.62 21.76
C LEU A 123 -16.96 -1.94 20.32
N GLY A 124 -18.18 -1.56 19.95
CA GLY A 124 -18.68 -1.69 18.57
C GLY A 124 -17.86 -0.86 17.57
N ILE A 125 -17.35 0.31 17.97
CA ILE A 125 -16.48 1.14 17.13
C ILE A 125 -15.15 0.42 16.86
N ILE A 126 -14.60 -0.30 17.84
CA ILE A 126 -13.35 -1.06 17.68
C ILE A 126 -13.52 -2.20 16.67
N PHE A 127 -14.58 -2.99 16.78
CA PHE A 127 -14.87 -4.06 15.81
C PHE A 127 -15.16 -3.51 14.42
N PHE A 128 -15.88 -2.39 14.34
CA PHE A 128 -16.13 -1.70 13.07
C PHE A 128 -14.82 -1.24 12.41
N PHE A 129 -13.89 -0.68 13.21
CA PHE A 129 -12.57 -0.29 12.74
C PHE A 129 -11.79 -1.48 12.18
N PHE A 130 -11.71 -2.60 12.90
CA PHE A 130 -10.99 -3.78 12.40
C PHE A 130 -11.63 -4.41 11.18
N TRP A 131 -12.96 -4.38 11.08
CA TRP A 131 -13.67 -4.76 9.87
C TRP A 131 -13.24 -3.90 8.68
N LYS A 132 -13.32 -2.57 8.81
CA LYS A 132 -12.92 -1.65 7.73
C LYS A 132 -11.45 -1.75 7.40
N ALA A 133 -10.58 -1.84 8.40
CA ALA A 133 -9.14 -2.01 8.22
C ALA A 133 -8.82 -3.29 7.42
N GLY A 134 -9.45 -4.43 7.78
CA GLY A 134 -9.20 -5.71 7.13
C GLY A 134 -9.63 -5.75 5.65
N VAL A 135 -10.85 -5.31 5.35
CA VAL A 135 -11.35 -5.22 3.96
C VAL A 135 -10.49 -4.26 3.15
N LEU A 136 -10.20 -3.07 3.69
CA LEU A 136 -9.41 -2.05 3.02
C LEU A 136 -7.98 -2.55 2.75
N ALA A 137 -7.35 -3.23 3.72
CA ALA A 137 -6.01 -3.80 3.54
C ALA A 137 -5.99 -4.80 2.37
N SER A 138 -6.95 -5.72 2.35
CA SER A 138 -7.07 -6.70 1.27
C SER A 138 -7.21 -6.02 -0.09
N ARG A 139 -8.06 -4.99 -0.18
CA ARG A 139 -8.30 -4.26 -1.43
C ARG A 139 -7.08 -3.47 -1.91
N LEU A 140 -6.42 -2.74 -1.01
CA LEU A 140 -5.21 -1.97 -1.34
C LEU A 140 -4.07 -2.88 -1.77
N LEU A 141 -3.87 -4.00 -1.09
CA LEU A 141 -2.85 -4.99 -1.47
C LEU A 141 -3.18 -5.65 -2.80
N ALA A 142 -4.44 -6.05 -3.04
CA ALA A 142 -4.85 -6.66 -4.30
C ALA A 142 -4.67 -5.70 -5.49
N LEU A 143 -5.03 -4.43 -5.33
CA LEU A 143 -4.81 -3.39 -6.35
C LEU A 143 -3.33 -3.11 -6.58
N GLY A 144 -2.51 -3.04 -5.52
CA GLY A 144 -1.06 -2.86 -5.63
C GLY A 144 -0.38 -4.03 -6.36
N ILE A 145 -0.83 -5.25 -6.06
CA ILE A 145 -0.38 -6.46 -6.73
C ILE A 145 -0.81 -6.46 -8.20
N LEU A 146 -2.05 -6.10 -8.51
CA LEU A 146 -2.52 -5.95 -9.89
C LEU A 146 -1.70 -4.92 -10.68
N ALA A 147 -1.39 -3.78 -10.05
CA ALA A 147 -0.56 -2.73 -10.64
C ALA A 147 0.87 -3.22 -10.97
N SER A 148 1.37 -4.25 -10.27
CA SER A 148 2.67 -4.85 -10.60
C SER A 148 2.63 -5.78 -11.83
N VAL A 149 1.46 -6.33 -12.17
CA VAL A 149 1.27 -7.21 -13.33
C VAL A 149 0.91 -6.40 -14.58
N VAL A 150 -0.02 -5.46 -14.42
CA VAL A 150 -0.59 -4.68 -15.52
C VAL A 150 0.29 -3.47 -15.78
N LYS A 151 0.64 -3.20 -17.05
CA LYS A 151 1.36 -1.98 -17.42
C LYS A 151 0.59 -0.75 -16.89
N GLY A 152 1.30 0.18 -16.24
CA GLY A 152 0.67 1.26 -15.44
C GLY A 152 -0.47 2.03 -16.13
N PHE A 153 -0.38 2.29 -17.43
CA PHE A 153 -1.47 2.93 -18.18
C PHE A 153 -2.78 2.12 -18.15
N TRP A 154 -2.72 0.82 -18.39
CA TRP A 154 -3.90 -0.06 -18.40
C TRP A 154 -4.50 -0.25 -17.01
N PHE A 155 -3.67 -0.20 -15.96
CA PHE A 155 -4.15 -0.19 -14.58
C PHE A 155 -5.03 1.03 -14.29
N VAL A 156 -4.58 2.23 -14.70
CA VAL A 156 -5.35 3.47 -14.52
C VAL A 156 -6.67 3.43 -15.30
N VAL A 157 -6.64 2.92 -16.54
CA VAL A 157 -7.86 2.75 -17.35
C VAL A 157 -8.84 1.78 -16.68
N ALA A 158 -8.36 0.62 -16.22
CA ALA A 158 -9.19 -0.37 -15.55
C ALA A 158 -9.82 0.17 -14.27
N LEU A 159 -9.05 0.90 -13.46
CA LEU A 159 -9.53 1.54 -12.24
C LEU A 159 -10.57 2.63 -12.55
N GLY A 160 -10.35 3.42 -13.61
CA GLY A 160 -11.31 4.42 -14.08
C GLY A 160 -12.62 3.81 -14.54
N VAL A 161 -12.58 2.70 -15.28
CA VAL A 161 -13.79 1.97 -15.70
C VAL A 161 -14.54 1.41 -14.47
N HIS A 162 -13.83 0.79 -13.53
CA HIS A 162 -14.45 0.29 -12.30
C HIS A 162 -15.12 1.41 -11.49
N TRP A 163 -14.48 2.59 -11.41
CA TRP A 163 -15.06 3.77 -10.79
C TRP A 163 -16.34 4.27 -11.48
N LEU A 164 -16.34 4.33 -12.82
CA LEU A 164 -17.53 4.73 -13.57
C LEU A 164 -18.68 3.72 -13.38
N LEU A 165 -18.37 2.42 -13.34
CA LEU A 165 -19.35 1.36 -13.06
C LEU A 165 -19.91 1.49 -11.64
N ALA A 166 -19.06 1.68 -10.63
CA ALA A 166 -19.47 1.87 -9.25
C ALA A 166 -20.36 3.12 -9.10
N SER A 167 -19.96 4.23 -9.73
CA SER A 167 -20.72 5.48 -9.73
C SER A 167 -22.07 5.33 -10.43
N GLY A 168 -22.10 4.73 -11.63
CA GLY A 168 -23.33 4.47 -12.36
C GLY A 168 -24.27 3.53 -11.59
N TRP A 169 -23.71 2.54 -10.91
CA TRP A 169 -24.47 1.64 -10.05
C TRP A 169 -25.11 2.38 -8.86
N LEU A 170 -24.40 3.33 -8.24
CA LEU A 170 -24.94 4.16 -7.16
C LEU A 170 -26.07 5.07 -7.67
N ILE A 171 -25.87 5.74 -8.80
CA ILE A 171 -26.84 6.67 -9.40
C ILE A 171 -28.13 5.95 -9.80
N THR A 172 -28.03 4.78 -10.43
CA THR A 172 -29.21 3.99 -10.84
C THR A 172 -30.07 3.52 -9.66
N ARG A 173 -29.50 3.44 -8.45
CA ARG A 173 -30.21 3.07 -7.23
C ARG A 173 -30.95 4.25 -6.59
N GLY A 174 -30.68 5.48 -7.02
CA GLY A 174 -31.33 6.69 -6.55
C GLY A 174 -31.08 6.95 -5.06
N THR A 175 -29.86 7.34 -4.73
CA THR A 175 -29.52 7.94 -3.43
C THR A 175 -30.24 9.31 -3.31
N THR A 176 -30.56 9.69 -2.07
CA THR A 176 -31.29 10.93 -1.76
C THR A 176 -30.73 11.55 -0.48
N PHE A 177 -29.41 11.66 -0.39
CA PHE A 177 -28.69 12.10 0.80
C PHE A 177 -28.55 13.64 0.86
N CYS A 178 -28.14 14.26 -0.24
CA CYS A 178 -27.95 15.71 -0.38
C CYS A 178 -29.19 16.42 -0.91
N SER A 179 -30.07 15.73 -1.64
CA SER A 179 -31.32 16.31 -2.17
C SER A 179 -32.47 15.29 -2.17
N PRO A 180 -33.72 15.74 -1.96
CA PRO A 180 -34.89 14.89 -2.19
C PRO A 180 -35.03 14.45 -3.66
N ASN A 181 -34.41 15.19 -4.59
CA ASN A 181 -34.37 14.82 -6.01
C ASN A 181 -33.09 14.07 -6.34
N SER A 182 -33.20 12.78 -6.64
CA SER A 182 -32.05 11.91 -7.01
C SER A 182 -31.29 12.35 -8.26
N ARG A 183 -31.89 13.19 -9.12
CA ARG A 183 -31.25 13.75 -10.32
C ARG A 183 -30.71 15.17 -10.13
N ALA A 184 -30.74 15.71 -8.91
CA ALA A 184 -30.13 17.00 -8.64
C ALA A 184 -28.61 16.91 -8.83
N LEU A 185 -28.00 17.97 -9.36
CA LEU A 185 -26.55 18.03 -9.59
C LEU A 185 -25.75 17.75 -8.30
N GLY A 186 -26.26 18.20 -7.15
CA GLY A 186 -25.65 17.95 -5.84
C GLY A 186 -25.60 16.47 -5.46
N GLU A 187 -26.69 15.72 -5.68
CA GLU A 187 -26.74 14.28 -5.40
C GLU A 187 -25.85 13.51 -6.38
N LEU A 188 -25.90 13.86 -7.67
CA LEU A 188 -25.07 13.24 -8.69
C LEU A 188 -23.57 13.40 -8.40
N THR A 189 -23.16 14.59 -7.96
CA THR A 189 -21.76 14.87 -7.59
C THR A 189 -21.37 14.08 -6.34
N PHE A 190 -22.26 13.98 -5.35
CA PHE A 190 -22.04 13.16 -4.16
C PHE A 190 -21.86 11.68 -4.50
N ASP A 191 -22.73 11.11 -5.35
CA ASP A 191 -22.64 9.72 -5.81
C ASP A 191 -21.35 9.44 -6.59
N PHE A 192 -20.90 10.40 -7.38
CA PHE A 192 -19.67 10.28 -8.17
C PHE A 192 -18.42 10.23 -7.29
N VAL A 193 -18.34 11.11 -6.28
CA VAL A 193 -17.27 11.10 -5.26
C VAL A 193 -17.33 9.81 -4.45
N LEU A 194 -18.53 9.40 -4.08
CA LEU A 194 -18.75 8.16 -3.35
C LEU A 194 -18.35 6.93 -4.16
N GLY A 195 -18.60 6.92 -5.47
CA GLY A 195 -18.15 5.88 -6.38
C GLY A 195 -16.63 5.67 -6.31
N ALA A 196 -15.86 6.74 -6.09
CA ALA A 196 -14.40 6.63 -5.91
C ALA A 196 -14.06 5.92 -4.59
N VAL A 197 -14.79 6.21 -3.51
CA VAL A 197 -14.64 5.49 -2.24
C VAL A 197 -15.00 4.01 -2.39
N TYR A 198 -16.06 3.72 -3.15
CA TYR A 198 -16.51 2.37 -3.51
C TYR A 198 -15.54 1.61 -4.42
N CYS A 199 -14.45 2.20 -4.90
CA CYS A 199 -13.36 1.42 -5.50
C CYS A 199 -12.50 0.70 -4.44
N PHE A 200 -12.50 1.22 -3.21
CA PHE A 200 -11.62 0.79 -2.12
C PHE A 200 -12.36 0.13 -0.95
N ASP A 201 -13.49 0.70 -0.52
CA ASP A 201 -14.33 0.14 0.56
C ASP A 201 -15.81 0.47 0.35
N VAL A 202 -16.68 -0.48 0.74
CA VAL A 202 -18.13 -0.30 0.62
C VAL A 202 -18.65 0.47 1.82
N VAL A 203 -19.16 1.68 1.59
CA VAL A 203 -19.65 2.58 2.66
C VAL A 203 -21.17 2.52 2.72
N ASN A 204 -21.77 2.22 3.87
CA ASN A 204 -23.22 2.20 3.99
C ASN A 204 -23.79 3.63 4.05
N ILE A 205 -24.68 3.98 3.10
CA ILE A 205 -25.31 5.31 3.03
C ILE A 205 -26.83 5.24 3.11
N ARG A 206 -27.42 4.11 2.76
CA ARG A 206 -28.87 3.93 2.74
C ARG A 206 -29.28 2.82 3.68
N GLU A 207 -29.96 3.18 4.76
CA GLU A 207 -30.46 2.22 5.74
C GLU A 207 -31.84 1.72 5.30
N GLY A 208 -31.89 0.48 4.79
CA GLY A 208 -33.10 -0.18 4.26
C GLY A 208 -32.81 -1.62 3.81
N ARG A 209 -33.69 -2.22 2.98
CA ARG A 209 -33.71 -3.57 2.34
C ARG A 209 -32.41 -3.93 1.57
N SER A 210 -31.27 -3.83 2.24
CA SER A 210 -29.92 -3.65 1.67
C SER A 210 -28.91 -4.67 2.20
N ARG A 211 -29.34 -5.61 3.07
CA ARG A 211 -28.45 -6.66 3.60
C ARG A 211 -27.89 -7.55 2.48
N MET A 212 -28.78 -8.02 1.60
CA MET A 212 -28.37 -8.79 0.41
C MET A 212 -27.49 -7.96 -0.52
N TRP A 213 -27.81 -6.69 -0.70
CA TRP A 213 -27.02 -5.76 -1.51
C TRP A 213 -25.58 -5.63 -0.98
N TYR A 214 -25.44 -5.35 0.31
CA TYR A 214 -24.14 -5.18 0.94
C TYR A 214 -23.32 -6.48 0.95
N GLY A 215 -24.00 -7.63 1.14
CA GLY A 215 -23.40 -8.96 0.95
C GLY A 215 -22.91 -9.18 -0.48
N SER A 216 -23.70 -8.80 -1.49
CA SER A 216 -23.28 -8.87 -2.90
C SER A 216 -22.06 -8.01 -3.19
N CYS A 217 -21.99 -6.78 -2.66
CA CYS A 217 -20.80 -5.92 -2.83
C CYS A 217 -19.53 -6.54 -2.24
N TYR A 218 -19.61 -7.08 -1.02
CA TYR A 218 -18.45 -7.76 -0.43
C TYR A 218 -18.08 -9.03 -1.17
N LEU A 219 -19.06 -9.78 -1.67
CA LEU A 219 -18.77 -10.95 -2.49
C LEU A 219 -18.02 -10.55 -3.77
N ILE A 220 -18.46 -9.50 -4.46
CA ILE A 220 -17.77 -8.97 -5.64
C ILE A 220 -16.34 -8.56 -5.28
N PHE A 221 -16.14 -7.80 -4.20
CA PHE A 221 -14.80 -7.41 -3.75
C PHE A 221 -13.91 -8.60 -3.40
N GLY A 222 -14.47 -9.61 -2.72
CA GLY A 222 -13.74 -10.84 -2.40
C GLY A 222 -13.32 -11.58 -3.65
N ILE A 223 -14.21 -11.69 -4.65
CA ILE A 223 -13.89 -12.33 -5.94
C ILE A 223 -12.83 -11.53 -6.69
N GLU A 224 -13.00 -10.21 -6.83
CA GLU A 224 -12.03 -9.35 -7.51
C GLU A 224 -10.65 -9.42 -6.87
N ASN A 225 -10.57 -9.28 -5.54
CA ASN A 225 -9.30 -9.36 -4.81
C ASN A 225 -8.63 -10.73 -4.98
N SER A 226 -9.42 -11.81 -4.96
CA SER A 226 -8.90 -13.16 -5.17
C SER A 226 -8.36 -13.34 -6.60
N VAL A 227 -9.10 -12.86 -7.60
CA VAL A 227 -8.67 -12.91 -9.01
C VAL A 227 -7.36 -12.14 -9.21
N PHE A 228 -7.23 -10.95 -8.64
CA PHE A 228 -6.00 -10.15 -8.74
C PHE A 228 -4.81 -10.84 -8.08
N ALA A 229 -4.99 -11.39 -6.87
CA ALA A 229 -3.96 -12.13 -6.17
C ALA A 229 -3.53 -13.40 -6.93
N SER A 230 -4.50 -14.16 -7.47
CA SER A 230 -4.24 -15.36 -8.25
C SER A 230 -3.53 -15.05 -9.58
N LEU A 231 -3.94 -13.98 -10.28
CA LEU A 231 -3.32 -13.55 -11.54
C LEU A 231 -1.84 -13.23 -11.36
N TRP A 232 -1.51 -12.49 -10.29
CA TRP A 232 -0.13 -12.19 -9.96
C TRP A 232 0.67 -13.45 -9.61
N TRP A 233 0.11 -14.34 -8.78
CA TRP A 233 0.77 -15.60 -8.41
C TRP A 233 1.10 -16.45 -9.64
N VAL A 234 0.16 -16.59 -10.59
CA VAL A 234 0.38 -17.31 -11.84
C VAL A 234 1.46 -16.63 -12.68
N THR A 235 1.37 -15.31 -12.88
CA THR A 235 2.33 -14.56 -13.70
C THR A 235 3.75 -14.65 -13.12
N HIS A 236 3.90 -14.47 -11.80
CA HIS A 236 5.17 -14.58 -11.12
C HIS A 236 5.74 -16.01 -11.18
N SER A 237 4.89 -17.02 -11.02
CA SER A 237 5.30 -18.43 -11.14
C SER A 237 5.78 -18.79 -12.54
N LEU A 238 5.09 -18.29 -13.58
CA LEU A 238 5.48 -18.49 -14.98
C LEU A 238 6.81 -17.80 -15.33
N ILE A 239 7.02 -16.58 -14.84
CA ILE A 239 8.29 -15.86 -15.01
C ILE A 239 9.44 -16.63 -14.34
N ASN A 240 9.25 -17.07 -13.10
CA ASN A 240 10.27 -17.82 -12.36
C ASN A 240 10.58 -19.18 -12.98
N ALA A 241 9.59 -19.84 -13.59
CA ALA A 241 9.81 -21.09 -14.32
C ALA A 241 10.59 -20.90 -15.63
N SER A 242 10.46 -19.72 -16.27
CA SER A 242 11.11 -19.39 -17.53
C SER A 242 12.54 -18.90 -17.38
N LEU A 243 12.93 -18.45 -16.17
CA LEU A 243 14.28 -17.97 -15.88
C LEU A 243 15.26 -19.15 -15.68
N PRO A 244 16.42 -19.16 -16.36
CA PRO A 244 17.40 -20.22 -16.19
C PRO A 244 17.95 -20.24 -14.77
N LYS A 245 17.85 -21.40 -14.10
CA LYS A 245 18.31 -21.64 -12.73
C LYS A 245 19.80 -21.33 -12.50
N SER A 246 20.59 -21.18 -13.57
CA SER A 246 22.00 -20.78 -13.52
C SER A 246 22.22 -19.32 -13.09
N VAL A 247 21.26 -18.42 -13.34
CA VAL A 247 21.37 -16.99 -13.01
C VAL A 247 21.33 -16.76 -11.49
N PHE A 248 20.58 -17.58 -10.76
CA PHE A 248 20.36 -17.43 -9.31
C PHE A 248 21.08 -18.50 -8.47
N LYS A 249 21.88 -19.39 -9.08
CA LYS A 249 22.46 -20.58 -8.42
C LYS A 249 23.37 -20.24 -7.22
N ASN A 250 24.00 -19.07 -7.24
CA ASN A 250 24.96 -18.63 -6.21
C ASN A 250 24.48 -17.40 -5.44
N GLN A 251 23.24 -16.94 -5.64
CA GLN A 251 22.67 -15.90 -4.79
C GLN A 251 22.10 -16.57 -3.54
N PRO A 252 22.59 -16.26 -2.32
CA PRO A 252 21.90 -16.65 -1.10
C PRO A 252 20.63 -15.80 -1.02
N SER A 253 19.58 -16.17 -1.76
CA SER A 253 18.29 -15.51 -1.66
C SER A 253 17.61 -15.94 -0.35
N THR A 254 18.11 -15.43 0.77
CA THR A 254 17.53 -15.58 2.10
C THR A 254 16.07 -15.12 2.15
N TRP A 255 15.65 -14.24 1.26
CA TRP A 255 14.28 -13.76 1.20
C TRP A 255 13.29 -14.78 0.61
N ASN A 256 13.69 -15.60 -0.38
CA ASN A 256 12.82 -16.63 -0.97
C ASN A 256 12.53 -17.79 0.01
N THR A 257 13.46 -18.06 0.93
CA THR A 257 13.26 -19.03 2.01
C THR A 257 12.43 -18.48 3.17
N VAL A 258 12.50 -17.17 3.44
CA VAL A 258 11.76 -16.52 4.54
C VAL A 258 10.33 -16.13 4.12
N LEU A 259 10.14 -15.64 2.89
CA LEU A 259 8.84 -15.25 2.35
C LEU A 259 8.63 -15.87 0.97
N PRO A 260 8.08 -17.09 0.92
CA PRO A 260 7.68 -17.72 -0.33
C PRO A 260 6.69 -16.84 -1.10
N PRO A 261 6.61 -16.92 -2.44
CA PRO A 261 5.79 -15.97 -3.19
C PRO A 261 4.28 -16.11 -2.91
N TYR A 262 3.81 -17.23 -2.33
CA TYR A 262 2.40 -17.42 -1.99
C TYR A 262 1.97 -16.60 -0.77
N THR A 263 2.93 -16.03 -0.03
CA THR A 263 2.68 -15.22 1.17
C THR A 263 1.78 -14.02 0.87
N LEU A 264 1.99 -13.32 -0.24
CA LEU A 264 1.15 -12.17 -0.62
C LEU A 264 -0.30 -12.58 -0.90
N LEU A 265 -0.51 -13.73 -1.56
CA LEU A 265 -1.84 -14.27 -1.81
C LEU A 265 -2.55 -14.62 -0.49
N ILE A 266 -1.83 -15.26 0.44
CA ILE A 266 -2.36 -15.58 1.77
C ILE A 266 -2.72 -14.29 2.52
N ILE A 267 -1.86 -13.26 2.50
CA ILE A 267 -2.12 -12.00 3.20
C ILE A 267 -3.38 -11.31 2.66
N VAL A 268 -3.57 -11.27 1.34
CA VAL A 268 -4.76 -10.65 0.71
C VAL A 268 -6.04 -11.39 1.13
N ILE A 269 -6.03 -12.72 1.13
CA ILE A 269 -7.21 -13.53 1.51
C ILE A 269 -7.45 -13.47 3.01
N CYS A 270 -6.43 -13.65 3.84
CA CYS A 270 -6.54 -13.62 5.29
C CYS A 270 -7.02 -12.26 5.82
N SER A 271 -6.52 -11.15 5.26
CA SER A 271 -6.98 -9.80 5.65
C SER A 271 -8.45 -9.57 5.29
N PHE A 272 -8.91 -10.06 4.13
CA PHE A 272 -10.32 -10.02 3.76
C PHE A 272 -11.18 -10.84 4.72
N CYS A 273 -10.81 -12.10 4.95
CA CYS A 273 -11.51 -12.99 5.87
C CYS A 273 -11.59 -12.41 7.28
N MET A 274 -10.50 -11.84 7.78
CA MET A 274 -10.49 -11.12 9.06
C MET A 274 -11.51 -9.98 9.06
N GLY A 275 -11.54 -9.17 8.00
CA GLY A 275 -12.53 -8.10 7.83
C GLY A 275 -13.97 -8.61 7.90
N ILE A 276 -14.28 -9.70 7.20
CA ILE A 276 -15.61 -10.32 7.19
C ILE A 276 -15.97 -10.92 8.56
N VAL A 277 -15.04 -11.58 9.25
CA VAL A 277 -15.27 -12.11 10.60
C VAL A 277 -15.60 -10.97 11.57
N MET A 278 -14.83 -9.88 11.54
CA MET A 278 -15.08 -8.71 12.38
C MET A 278 -16.42 -8.04 12.06
N MET A 279 -16.82 -8.02 10.78
CA MET A 279 -18.15 -7.58 10.36
C MET A 279 -19.25 -8.43 11.00
N ILE A 280 -19.14 -9.75 10.90
CA ILE A 280 -20.14 -10.70 11.43
C ILE A 280 -20.27 -10.51 12.95
N VAL A 281 -19.14 -10.45 13.66
CA VAL A 281 -19.14 -10.20 15.11
C VAL A 281 -19.80 -8.86 15.43
N TYR A 282 -19.44 -7.79 14.73
CA TYR A 282 -20.07 -6.47 14.91
C TYR A 282 -21.60 -6.54 14.76
N TYR A 283 -22.10 -7.21 13.72
CA TYR A 283 -23.55 -7.29 13.48
C TYR A 283 -24.30 -8.17 14.48
N ILE A 284 -23.68 -9.24 14.99
CA ILE A 284 -24.32 -10.16 15.94
C ILE A 284 -24.36 -9.55 17.36
N THR A 285 -23.25 -8.97 17.83
CA THR A 285 -23.11 -8.62 19.25
C THR A 285 -23.23 -7.13 19.55
N PHE A 286 -22.82 -6.25 18.61
CA PHE A 286 -22.66 -4.81 18.89
C PHE A 286 -23.58 -3.91 18.06
N HIS A 287 -24.37 -4.49 17.14
CA HIS A 287 -25.27 -3.69 16.32
C HIS A 287 -26.44 -3.15 17.16
N PRO A 288 -26.70 -1.82 17.18
CA PRO A 288 -27.64 -1.23 18.13
C PRO A 288 -29.13 -1.49 17.83
N SER A 289 -29.46 -2.19 16.74
CA SER A 289 -30.86 -2.54 16.38
C SER A 289 -31.35 -3.85 17.00
N GLY A 290 -30.68 -4.36 18.04
CA GLY A 290 -31.03 -5.60 18.74
C GLY A 290 -30.38 -6.85 18.15
N LYS A 291 -30.39 -7.96 18.92
CA LYS A 291 -29.88 -9.28 18.50
C LYS A 291 -30.63 -9.72 17.24
N ILE A 292 -29.94 -9.78 16.11
CA ILE A 292 -30.48 -10.36 14.90
C ILE A 292 -30.42 -11.87 15.08
N GLU A 293 -31.56 -12.50 15.36
CA GLU A 293 -31.66 -13.97 15.34
C GLU A 293 -31.36 -14.45 13.92
N VAL A 294 -30.29 -15.23 13.77
CA VAL A 294 -29.79 -15.79 12.50
C VAL A 294 -30.76 -16.84 11.90
N GLY A 295 -31.98 -16.95 12.43
CA GLY A 295 -32.91 -18.05 12.18
C GLY A 295 -34.26 -17.70 11.55
N TYR A 296 -34.64 -16.43 11.38
CA TYR A 296 -35.97 -16.12 10.81
C TYR A 296 -35.92 -15.81 9.31
N GLU A 297 -36.28 -16.85 8.57
CA GLU A 297 -36.87 -16.95 7.23
C GLU A 297 -36.26 -16.10 6.11
N ILE A 298 -35.72 -16.83 5.14
CA ILE A 298 -35.47 -16.39 3.78
C ILE A 298 -36.80 -16.56 3.00
N PRO A 299 -37.56 -15.50 2.69
CA PRO A 299 -38.38 -15.51 1.50
C PRO A 299 -37.55 -14.88 0.37
N PHE A 300 -37.43 -15.65 -0.71
CA PHE A 300 -36.88 -15.23 -2.00
C PHE A 300 -37.52 -13.92 -2.51
#